data_AF-A0A6V8Q6R7-F1
#
_entry.id   AF-A0A6V8Q6R7-F1
#
_cell.length_a   1.000
_cell.length_b   1.000
_cell.length_c   1.000
_cell.angle_alpha   90.00
_cell.angle_beta   90.00
_cell.angle_gamma   90.00
#
_symmetry.space_group_name_H-M   'P 1'
#
loop_
_entity.id
_entity.type
_entity.pdbx_description
1 polymer ?
#
loop_
_entity_poly.entity_id
_entity_poly.type
_entity_poly.pdbx_seq_one_letter_code
_entity_poly.pdbx_strand_id
1 'polypeptide(L)'
;MGKFLESEKRRQTKFKANSPYFSEAARADGVYKGKPRPFCLPLDCAEENLFPEIRQTAPAYFDAQGIKWHDGRNGKPSNHLCDSQVCCVNFLFPFAQKPRALAEVLRPIFPGLREMLPVENGQYVAFEWIGQENYLGERISRNGKRTRGANFTSADAAVLFERSDGKRQMVLIEWKYTESYGSVPLKVAASGTDRTEIYKPLYLRNDCPLNKDLLPSFDSLFYEPFYQLMRQQFLAHAIEKAHELGA
;
A
#
# COMPACT_ATOMS: atom_id res chain seq x y z
N MET A 1 0.83 -8.60 20.95
CA MET A 1 0.91 -7.26 20.32
C MET A 1 2.38 -6.84 20.32
N GLY A 2 2.91 -6.37 19.19
CA GLY A 2 4.34 -6.04 19.08
C GLY A 2 4.75 -4.87 19.97
N LYS A 3 5.97 -4.92 20.52
CA LYS A 3 6.54 -3.84 21.37
C LYS A 3 6.50 -2.47 20.68
N PHE A 4 6.72 -2.45 19.36
CA PHE A 4 6.71 -1.23 18.55
C PHE A 4 5.33 -0.58 18.45
N LEU A 5 4.27 -1.36 18.19
CA LEU A 5 2.90 -0.82 18.16
C LEU A 5 2.51 -0.20 19.50
N GLU A 6 2.92 -0.78 20.63
CA GLU A 6 2.64 -0.19 21.94
C GLU A 6 3.44 1.11 22.21
N SER A 7 4.64 1.26 21.65
CA SER A 7 5.31 2.57 21.67
C SER A 7 4.64 3.58 20.75
N GLU A 8 4.21 3.16 19.56
CA GLU A 8 3.55 4.07 18.61
C GLU A 8 2.19 4.55 19.12
N LYS A 9 1.38 3.69 19.74
CA LYS A 9 0.12 4.11 20.39
C LYS A 9 0.35 5.26 21.38
N ARG A 10 1.38 5.15 22.23
CA ARG A 10 1.74 6.21 23.19
C ARG A 10 2.20 7.49 22.49
N ARG A 11 2.99 7.36 21.42
CA ARG A 11 3.43 8.50 20.60
C ARG A 11 2.26 9.19 19.92
N GLN A 12 1.37 8.42 19.30
CA GLN A 12 0.21 8.92 18.57
C GLN A 12 -0.81 9.58 19.50
N THR A 13 -1.01 9.06 20.71
CA THR A 13 -1.81 9.76 21.73
C THR A 13 -1.23 11.14 22.05
N LYS A 14 0.10 11.25 22.24
CA LYS A 14 0.75 12.55 22.49
C LYS A 14 0.66 13.47 21.26
N PHE A 15 0.86 12.95 20.06
CA PHE A 15 0.76 13.71 18.82
C PHE A 15 -0.65 14.27 18.65
N LYS A 16 -1.68 13.43 18.79
CA LYS A 16 -3.10 13.83 18.77
C LYS A 16 -3.40 14.95 19.77
N ALA A 17 -2.88 14.83 20.98
CA ALA A 17 -3.15 15.79 22.05
C ALA A 17 -2.44 17.15 21.87
N ASN A 18 -1.34 17.22 21.12
CA ASN A 18 -0.49 18.41 21.08
C ASN A 18 -0.28 19.01 19.68
N SER A 19 -0.60 18.28 18.60
CA SER A 19 -0.36 18.79 17.26
C SER A 19 -1.39 19.88 16.90
N PRO A 20 -1.02 20.82 16.01
CA PRO A 20 -1.94 21.84 15.49
C PRO A 20 -2.87 21.28 14.40
N TYR A 21 -2.74 20.00 14.06
CA TYR A 21 -3.44 19.40 12.92
C TYR A 21 -4.80 18.81 13.29
N PHE A 22 -5.10 18.64 14.58
CA PHE A 22 -6.38 18.12 15.04
C PHE A 22 -7.26 19.23 15.63
N SER A 23 -8.54 19.18 15.30
CA SER A 23 -9.58 19.97 15.94
C SER A 23 -9.75 19.57 17.41
N GLU A 24 -10.34 20.45 18.22
CA GLU A 24 -10.64 20.13 19.62
C GLU A 24 -11.53 18.89 19.75
N ALA A 25 -12.50 18.72 18.83
CA ALA A 25 -13.36 17.53 18.80
C ALA A 25 -12.54 16.26 18.53
N ALA A 26 -11.59 16.31 17.61
CA ALA A 26 -10.75 15.17 17.26
C ALA A 26 -9.80 14.74 18.40
N ARG A 27 -9.53 15.60 19.39
CA ARG A 27 -8.68 15.26 20.55
C ARG A 27 -9.33 14.26 21.52
N ALA A 28 -10.66 14.13 21.54
CA ALA A 28 -11.38 13.18 22.37
C ALA A 28 -11.11 11.71 21.97
N ASP A 29 -11.19 10.77 22.91
CA ASP A 29 -10.94 9.34 22.65
C ASP A 29 -11.86 8.76 21.57
N GLY A 30 -11.28 8.05 20.61
CA GLY A 30 -12.00 7.33 19.58
C GLY A 30 -12.40 5.93 20.02
N VAL A 31 -13.53 5.42 19.50
CA VAL A 31 -13.91 4.01 19.70
C VAL A 31 -13.30 3.14 18.61
N TYR A 32 -12.57 2.10 19.01
CA TYR A 32 -12.04 1.09 18.10
C TYR A 32 -12.25 -0.30 18.71
N LYS A 33 -12.83 -1.23 17.91
CA LYS A 33 -13.25 -2.57 18.35
C LYS A 33 -14.08 -2.54 19.65
N GLY A 34 -15.04 -1.62 19.72
CA GLY A 34 -16.00 -1.48 20.82
C GLY A 34 -15.43 -0.86 22.09
N LYS A 35 -14.19 -0.35 22.09
CA LYS A 35 -13.56 0.21 23.28
C LYS A 35 -12.99 1.61 22.99
N PRO A 36 -13.09 2.56 23.93
CA PRO A 36 -12.39 3.84 23.84
C PRO A 36 -10.87 3.62 23.77
N ARG A 37 -10.21 4.40 22.93
CA ARG A 37 -8.77 4.37 22.68
C ARG A 37 -8.24 5.80 22.52
N PRO A 38 -7.24 6.21 23.32
CA PRO A 38 -6.71 7.57 23.25
C PRO A 38 -5.88 7.83 21.99
N PHE A 39 -5.41 6.78 21.31
CA PHE A 39 -4.71 6.84 20.03
C PHE A 39 -5.63 6.67 18.81
N CYS A 40 -6.96 6.65 19.02
CA CYS A 40 -7.94 6.68 17.94
C CYS A 40 -8.66 8.04 17.96
N LEU A 41 -9.07 8.51 16.79
CA LEU A 41 -9.94 9.68 16.65
C LEU A 41 -11.41 9.27 16.85
N PRO A 42 -12.30 10.18 17.29
CA PRO A 42 -13.73 9.98 17.17
C PRO A 42 -14.10 9.66 15.72
N LEU A 43 -15.08 8.79 15.51
CA LEU A 43 -15.42 8.30 14.17
C LEU A 43 -15.81 9.44 13.21
N ASP A 44 -16.49 10.46 13.73
CA ASP A 44 -16.91 11.62 12.94
C ASP A 44 -15.72 12.50 12.51
N CYS A 45 -14.59 12.40 13.22
CA CYS A 45 -13.34 13.11 12.94
C CYS A 45 -12.31 12.23 12.21
N ALA A 46 -12.70 11.06 11.68
CA ALA A 46 -11.74 10.11 11.09
C ALA A 46 -10.89 10.71 9.95
N GLU A 47 -11.45 11.62 9.14
CA GLU A 47 -10.74 12.34 8.08
C GLU A 47 -9.57 13.17 8.60
N GLU A 48 -9.58 13.56 9.89
CA GLU A 48 -8.46 14.29 10.48
C GLU A 48 -7.23 13.42 10.70
N ASN A 49 -7.34 12.09 10.55
CA ASN A 49 -6.18 11.19 10.47
C ASN A 49 -5.36 11.41 9.19
N LEU A 50 -5.87 12.19 8.24
CA LEU A 50 -5.11 12.67 7.10
C LEU A 50 -4.48 14.05 7.38
N PHE A 51 -3.31 14.28 6.79
CA PHE A 51 -2.63 15.57 6.78
C PHE A 51 -3.57 16.64 6.19
N PRO A 52 -3.69 17.84 6.80
CA PRO A 52 -4.69 18.82 6.40
C PRO A 52 -4.79 19.13 4.90
N GLU A 53 -3.66 19.25 4.20
CA GLU A 53 -3.66 19.59 2.76
C GLU A 53 -4.28 18.50 1.87
N ILE A 54 -4.37 17.25 2.35
CA ILE A 54 -4.86 16.13 1.54
C ILE A 54 -6.22 15.59 2.01
N ARG A 55 -6.84 16.21 3.02
CA ARG A 55 -8.11 15.74 3.61
C ARG A 55 -9.28 15.69 2.63
N GLN A 56 -9.25 16.51 1.58
CA GLN A 56 -10.27 16.50 0.53
C GLN A 56 -9.83 15.64 -0.66
N THR A 57 -8.59 15.84 -1.12
CA THR A 57 -8.11 15.23 -2.37
C THR A 57 -7.82 13.74 -2.25
N ALA A 58 -7.31 13.27 -1.10
CA ALA A 58 -7.02 11.85 -0.93
C ALA A 58 -8.30 10.99 -0.88
N PRO A 59 -9.33 11.33 -0.07
CA PRO A 59 -10.60 10.60 -0.14
C PRO A 59 -11.26 10.64 -1.52
N ALA A 60 -11.21 11.78 -2.22
CA ALA A 60 -11.75 11.89 -3.57
C ALA A 60 -11.00 10.98 -4.58
N TYR A 61 -9.68 10.90 -4.48
CA TYR A 61 -8.90 9.96 -5.29
C TYR A 61 -9.24 8.50 -4.95
N PHE A 62 -9.33 8.16 -3.66
CA PHE A 62 -9.69 6.80 -3.21
C PHE A 62 -11.08 6.40 -3.74
N ASP A 63 -12.08 7.28 -3.66
CA ASP A 63 -13.41 7.04 -4.20
C ASP A 63 -13.40 6.86 -5.72
N ALA A 64 -12.72 7.75 -6.45
CA ALA A 64 -12.60 7.68 -7.90
C ALA A 64 -11.89 6.41 -8.40
N GLN A 65 -10.95 5.88 -7.63
CA GLN A 65 -10.25 4.62 -7.92
C GLN A 65 -10.95 3.38 -7.32
N GLY A 66 -12.06 3.56 -6.59
CA GLY A 66 -12.75 2.46 -5.89
C GLY A 66 -11.91 1.78 -4.82
N ILE A 67 -10.95 2.50 -4.22
CA ILE A 67 -10.06 2.02 -3.18
C ILE A 67 -10.79 2.06 -1.83
N LYS A 68 -10.74 0.96 -1.10
CA LYS A 68 -11.31 0.88 0.25
C LYS A 68 -10.27 1.30 1.28
N TRP A 69 -10.72 2.10 2.25
CA TRP A 69 -9.94 2.39 3.43
C TRP A 69 -9.86 1.19 4.38
N HIS A 70 -8.66 0.79 4.78
CA HIS A 70 -8.44 -0.23 5.80
C HIS A 70 -9.05 0.21 7.13
N ASP A 71 -9.87 -0.65 7.74
CA ASP A 71 -10.62 -0.37 8.98
C ASP A 71 -11.42 0.97 8.98
N GLY A 72 -11.65 1.55 7.79
CA GLY A 72 -12.42 2.77 7.59
C GLY A 72 -13.92 2.54 7.69
N ARG A 73 -14.70 3.64 7.81
CA ARG A 73 -16.16 3.61 7.86
C ARG A 73 -16.77 4.68 6.97
N ASN A 74 -17.87 4.36 6.29
CA ASN A 74 -18.63 5.31 5.47
C ASN A 74 -17.75 6.08 4.45
N GLY A 75 -16.79 5.39 3.82
CA GLY A 75 -15.86 6.00 2.85
C GLY A 75 -14.74 6.85 3.46
N LYS A 76 -14.66 6.96 4.80
CA LYS A 76 -13.61 7.70 5.50
C LYS A 76 -12.40 6.81 5.84
N PRO A 77 -11.20 7.40 5.99
CA PRO A 77 -10.00 6.69 6.45
C PRO A 77 -10.20 6.04 7.83
N SER A 78 -9.28 5.15 8.18
CA SER A 78 -9.21 4.57 9.53
C SER A 78 -9.17 5.65 10.59
N ASN A 79 -9.91 5.49 11.70
CA ASN A 79 -9.77 6.37 12.86
C ASN A 79 -8.58 5.97 13.76
N HIS A 80 -7.85 4.91 13.41
CA HIS A 80 -6.71 4.42 14.18
C HIS A 80 -5.42 5.12 13.72
N LEU A 81 -4.77 5.91 14.58
CA LEU A 81 -3.59 6.70 14.21
C LEU A 81 -2.33 5.87 13.89
N CYS A 82 -2.35 4.56 14.15
CA CYS A 82 -1.28 3.63 13.73
C CYS A 82 -1.61 2.82 12.47
N ASP A 83 -2.64 3.21 11.73
CA ASP A 83 -3.02 2.56 10.47
C ASP A 83 -1.95 2.78 9.39
N SER A 84 -1.50 1.71 8.75
CA SER A 84 -0.42 1.77 7.76
C SER A 84 -0.86 2.36 6.42
N GLN A 85 -2.11 2.15 6.00
CA GLN A 85 -2.62 2.75 4.77
C GLN A 85 -2.73 4.26 4.92
N VAL A 86 -3.27 4.75 6.05
CA VAL A 86 -3.31 6.18 6.36
C VAL A 86 -1.89 6.75 6.49
N CYS A 87 -0.95 6.00 7.10
CA CYS A 87 0.46 6.42 7.18
C CYS A 87 1.10 6.56 5.79
N CYS A 88 0.88 5.58 4.89
CA CYS A 88 1.35 5.61 3.51
C CYS A 88 0.80 6.83 2.76
N VAL A 89 -0.51 7.06 2.86
CA VAL A 89 -1.19 8.20 2.22
C VAL A 89 -0.66 9.53 2.75
N ASN A 90 -0.51 9.68 4.07
CA ASN A 90 0.05 10.90 4.67
C ASN A 90 1.48 11.19 4.22
N PHE A 91 2.26 10.15 3.94
CA PHE A 91 3.63 10.32 3.48
C PHE A 91 3.70 10.64 1.99
N LEU A 92 3.02 9.87 1.13
CA LEU A 92 3.21 9.94 -0.31
C LEU A 92 2.21 10.84 -1.05
N PHE A 93 0.95 10.94 -0.58
CA PHE A 93 -0.09 11.68 -1.30
C PHE A 93 0.20 13.18 -1.44
N PRO A 94 0.86 13.87 -0.48
CA PRO A 94 1.25 15.27 -0.66
C PRO A 94 2.13 15.54 -1.90
N PHE A 95 2.77 14.49 -2.45
CA PHE A 95 3.60 14.54 -3.63
C PHE A 95 2.88 14.14 -4.93
N ALA A 96 1.62 13.68 -4.86
CA ALA A 96 0.91 13.10 -6.00
C ALA A 96 0.75 14.05 -7.20
N GLN A 97 0.81 15.37 -6.97
CA GLN A 97 0.81 16.42 -8.00
C GLN A 97 2.06 17.32 -7.98
N LYS A 98 3.12 16.91 -7.26
CA LYS A 98 4.35 17.70 -7.07
C LYS A 98 5.56 16.90 -7.59
N PRO A 99 5.70 16.70 -8.92
CA PRO A 99 6.70 15.80 -9.51
C PRO A 99 8.14 16.13 -9.13
N ARG A 100 8.49 17.43 -9.05
CA ARG A 100 9.84 17.85 -8.64
C ARG A 100 10.15 17.45 -7.20
N ALA A 101 9.20 17.67 -6.28
CA ALA A 101 9.37 17.30 -4.88
C ALA A 101 9.40 15.77 -4.69
N LEU A 102 8.56 15.04 -5.44
CA LEU A 102 8.61 13.58 -5.45
C LEU A 102 9.97 13.05 -5.94
N ALA A 103 10.53 13.67 -6.97
CA ALA A 103 11.87 13.34 -7.46
C ALA A 103 12.94 13.53 -6.37
N GLU A 104 12.89 14.64 -5.62
CA GLU A 104 13.83 14.87 -4.50
C GLU A 104 13.75 13.77 -3.43
N VAL A 105 12.55 13.27 -3.13
CA VAL A 105 12.34 12.17 -2.16
C VAL A 105 12.96 10.87 -2.67
N LEU A 106 12.88 10.61 -3.98
CA LEU A 106 13.28 9.33 -4.58
C LEU A 106 14.75 9.28 -5.00
N ARG A 107 15.37 10.40 -5.38
CA ARG A 107 16.76 10.45 -5.86
C ARG A 107 17.82 9.85 -4.94
N PRO A 108 17.71 9.91 -3.60
CA PRO A 108 18.65 9.22 -2.71
C PRO A 108 18.72 7.70 -2.95
N ILE A 109 17.62 7.10 -3.44
CA ILE A 109 17.52 5.66 -3.74
C ILE A 109 17.73 5.42 -5.25
N PHE A 110 17.24 6.33 -6.09
CA PHE A 110 17.31 6.24 -7.55
C PHE A 110 18.07 7.45 -8.12
N PRO A 111 19.41 7.49 -8.02
CA PRO A 111 20.19 8.66 -8.43
C PRO A 111 20.12 8.95 -9.93
N GLY A 112 19.77 7.95 -10.75
CA GLY A 112 19.55 8.10 -12.18
C GLY A 112 18.17 8.66 -12.57
N LEU A 113 17.30 8.97 -11.60
CA LEU A 113 15.97 9.55 -11.86
C LEU A 113 16.10 10.94 -12.50
N ARG A 114 15.66 11.05 -13.75
CA ARG A 114 15.66 12.29 -14.55
C ARG A 114 14.38 13.09 -14.35
N GLU A 115 13.23 12.45 -14.59
CA GLU A 115 11.92 13.11 -14.59
C GLU A 115 10.84 12.16 -14.09
N MET A 116 9.99 12.63 -13.17
CA MET A 116 8.80 11.88 -12.76
C MET A 116 7.77 11.86 -13.90
N LEU A 117 7.11 10.72 -14.08
CA LEU A 117 6.04 10.55 -15.05
C LEU A 117 4.73 10.25 -14.30
N PRO A 118 3.57 10.73 -14.79
CA PRO A 118 2.28 10.33 -14.23
C PRO A 118 2.07 8.82 -14.35
N VAL A 119 1.59 8.19 -13.28
CA VAL A 119 1.21 6.78 -13.27
C VAL A 119 -0.21 6.62 -13.84
N GLU A 120 -1.14 7.47 -13.41
CA GLU A 120 -2.53 7.46 -13.86
C GLU A 120 -3.22 8.81 -13.60
N ASN A 121 -4.14 9.21 -14.49
CA ASN A 121 -5.00 10.39 -14.29
C ASN A 121 -4.24 11.68 -13.91
N GLY A 122 -3.03 11.86 -14.44
CA GLY A 122 -2.16 13.01 -14.13
C GLY A 122 -1.50 12.98 -12.73
N GLN A 123 -1.72 11.92 -11.95
CA GLN A 123 -1.09 11.70 -10.65
C GLN A 123 0.25 10.99 -10.80
N TYR A 124 1.26 11.44 -10.07
CA TYR A 124 2.62 10.89 -10.05
C TYR A 124 2.82 9.78 -9.01
N VAL A 125 1.83 9.59 -8.12
CA VAL A 125 1.75 8.48 -7.17
C VAL A 125 0.39 7.82 -7.36
N ALA A 126 0.39 6.50 -7.60
CA ALA A 126 -0.82 5.69 -7.53
C ALA A 126 -0.85 4.94 -6.20
N PHE A 127 -2.04 4.71 -5.64
CA PHE A 127 -2.22 3.90 -4.42
C PHE A 127 -2.97 2.62 -4.73
N GLU A 128 -2.66 1.59 -3.94
CA GLU A 128 -3.26 0.27 -4.05
C GLU A 128 -3.23 -0.25 -5.50
N TRP A 129 -2.08 -0.08 -6.14
CA TRP A 129 -1.92 -0.26 -7.57
C TRP A 129 -1.78 -1.73 -7.94
N ILE A 130 -2.54 -2.18 -8.93
CA ILE A 130 -2.71 -3.60 -9.29
C ILE A 130 -2.23 -3.97 -10.69
N GLY A 131 -1.66 -3.04 -11.46
CA GLY A 131 -1.41 -3.20 -12.90
C GLY A 131 -2.64 -2.99 -13.78
N GLN A 132 -2.44 -2.57 -15.02
CA GLN A 132 -3.50 -2.36 -16.02
C GLN A 132 -4.21 -3.67 -16.38
N GLU A 133 -3.46 -4.78 -16.41
CA GLU A 133 -3.99 -6.12 -16.69
C GLU A 133 -3.87 -7.07 -15.49
N ASN A 134 -4.58 -8.20 -15.54
CA ASN A 134 -4.48 -9.26 -14.52
C ASN A 134 -3.27 -10.19 -14.78
N TYR A 135 -2.06 -9.64 -14.70
CA TYR A 135 -0.83 -10.35 -15.05
C TYR A 135 -0.58 -11.62 -14.24
N LEU A 136 -1.06 -11.67 -12.99
CA LEU A 136 -0.86 -12.80 -12.09
C LEU A 136 -1.96 -13.88 -12.22
N GLY A 137 -3.01 -13.62 -13.02
CA GLY A 137 -4.14 -14.54 -13.14
C GLY A 137 -4.92 -14.74 -11.83
N GLU A 138 -4.89 -13.75 -10.95
CA GLU A 138 -5.63 -13.80 -9.68
C GLU A 138 -7.14 -13.83 -9.93
N ARG A 139 -7.89 -14.45 -9.01
CA ARG A 139 -9.32 -14.69 -9.20
C ARG A 139 -10.10 -13.38 -9.30
N ILE A 140 -10.82 -13.22 -10.40
CA ILE A 140 -11.77 -12.12 -10.59
C ILE A 140 -13.10 -12.48 -9.91
N SER A 141 -13.69 -11.53 -9.18
CA SER A 141 -15.01 -11.71 -8.58
C SER A 141 -16.09 -11.91 -9.65
N ARG A 142 -17.24 -12.47 -9.25
CA ARG A 142 -18.37 -12.77 -10.16
C ARG A 142 -18.87 -11.57 -10.97
N ASN A 143 -18.63 -10.35 -10.50
CA ASN A 143 -18.99 -9.10 -11.19
C ASN A 143 -17.99 -8.68 -12.29
N GLY A 144 -16.93 -9.46 -12.54
CA GLY A 144 -15.93 -9.19 -13.58
C GLY A 144 -14.99 -8.02 -13.29
N LYS A 145 -15.14 -7.33 -12.14
CA LYS A 145 -14.38 -6.11 -11.82
C LYS A 145 -13.19 -6.42 -10.93
N ARG A 146 -12.01 -5.93 -11.33
CA ARG A 146 -10.81 -5.89 -10.49
C ARG A 146 -10.97 -4.76 -9.47
N THR A 147 -10.61 -5.02 -8.21
CA THR A 147 -10.77 -4.05 -7.11
C THR A 147 -9.43 -3.86 -6.41
N ARG A 148 -9.01 -2.62 -6.23
CA ARG A 148 -7.78 -2.27 -5.50
C ARG A 148 -7.93 -2.57 -4.00
N GLY A 149 -6.86 -3.05 -3.36
CA GLY A 149 -6.87 -3.41 -1.94
C GLY A 149 -7.74 -4.62 -1.56
N ALA A 150 -8.25 -5.40 -2.53
CA ALA A 150 -9.04 -6.60 -2.25
C ALA A 150 -8.84 -7.70 -3.29
N ASN A 151 -8.53 -8.92 -2.86
CA ASN A 151 -8.39 -10.14 -3.69
C ASN A 151 -7.30 -10.13 -4.77
N PHE A 152 -6.66 -8.99 -5.02
CA PHE A 152 -5.55 -8.84 -5.97
C PHE A 152 -4.26 -8.46 -5.26
N THR A 153 -3.14 -8.66 -5.95
CA THR A 153 -1.85 -8.11 -5.57
C THR A 153 -1.90 -6.63 -5.84
N SER A 154 -1.74 -5.87 -4.76
CA SER A 154 -1.87 -4.43 -4.72
C SER A 154 -0.59 -3.91 -4.10
N ALA A 155 0.16 -3.07 -4.82
CA ALA A 155 1.23 -2.29 -4.21
C ALA A 155 0.61 -1.13 -3.45
N ASP A 156 0.98 -0.95 -2.17
CA ASP A 156 0.43 0.13 -1.34
C ASP A 156 0.58 1.49 -2.03
N ALA A 157 1.71 1.70 -2.73
CA ALA A 157 1.88 2.79 -3.69
C ALA A 157 2.70 2.38 -4.91
N ALA A 158 2.61 3.15 -5.99
CA ALA A 158 3.47 3.03 -7.15
C ALA A 158 3.84 4.40 -7.74
N VAL A 159 5.05 4.50 -8.28
CA VAL A 159 5.57 5.70 -8.96
C VAL A 159 6.24 5.30 -10.27
N LEU A 160 6.27 6.22 -11.24
CA LEU A 160 6.91 6.02 -12.53
C LEU A 160 7.84 7.20 -12.82
N PHE A 161 9.03 6.93 -13.33
CA PHE A 161 9.94 7.98 -13.77
C PHE A 161 10.78 7.53 -14.95
N GLU A 162 11.33 8.50 -15.64
CA GLU A 162 12.35 8.29 -16.64
C GLU A 162 13.75 8.44 -16.02
N ARG A 163 14.67 7.61 -16.48
CA ARG A 163 16.05 7.56 -16.04
C ARG A 163 16.96 8.35 -16.97
N SER A 164 18.18 8.63 -16.52
CA SER A 164 19.23 9.29 -17.28
C SER A 164 19.67 8.52 -18.53
N ASP A 165 19.47 7.20 -18.57
CA ASP A 165 19.72 6.33 -19.74
C ASP A 165 18.53 6.25 -20.70
N GLY A 166 17.47 7.04 -20.47
CA GLY A 166 16.28 7.11 -21.32
C GLY A 166 15.27 5.97 -21.08
N LYS A 167 15.53 5.04 -20.16
CA LYS A 167 14.57 4.01 -19.78
C LYS A 167 13.54 4.56 -18.82
N ARG A 168 12.32 4.02 -18.86
CA ARG A 168 11.35 4.24 -17.78
C ARG A 168 11.55 3.20 -16.70
N GLN A 169 11.26 3.58 -15.48
CA GLN A 169 11.30 2.68 -14.33
C GLN A 169 10.08 2.93 -13.47
N MET A 170 9.33 1.87 -13.25
CA MET A 170 8.26 1.83 -12.27
C MET A 170 8.80 1.29 -10.95
N VAL A 171 8.37 1.87 -9.84
CA VAL A 171 8.69 1.38 -8.49
C VAL A 171 7.39 1.06 -7.79
N LEU A 172 7.23 -0.21 -7.41
CA LEU A 172 6.16 -0.69 -6.55
C LEU A 172 6.63 -0.58 -5.09
N ILE A 173 5.80 0.00 -4.25
CA ILE A 173 6.12 0.32 -2.86
C ILE A 173 5.14 -0.44 -1.97
N GLU A 174 5.67 -1.32 -1.12
CA GLU A 174 4.96 -1.83 0.04
C GLU A 174 5.26 -0.94 1.25
N TRP A 175 4.20 -0.52 1.95
CA TRP A 175 4.28 0.31 3.12
C TRP A 175 3.83 -0.45 4.36
N LYS A 176 4.64 -0.37 5.40
CA LYS A 176 4.36 -0.95 6.71
C LYS A 176 4.65 0.10 7.76
N TYR A 177 3.87 0.04 8.83
CA TYR A 177 4.05 0.92 9.97
C TYR A 177 4.17 0.10 11.25
N THR A 178 3.10 -0.54 11.70
CA THR A 178 3.07 -1.20 13.02
C THR A 178 2.71 -2.68 12.97
N GLU A 179 2.75 -3.27 11.77
CA GLU A 179 2.47 -4.68 11.53
C GLU A 179 3.42 -5.57 12.33
N SER A 180 2.89 -6.72 12.75
CA SER A 180 3.67 -7.81 13.32
C SER A 180 3.30 -9.09 12.62
N TYR A 181 4.28 -9.82 12.14
CA TYR A 181 4.05 -11.04 11.37
C TYR A 181 3.98 -12.25 12.29
N GLY A 182 2.94 -13.06 12.09
CA GLY A 182 2.74 -14.32 12.81
C GLY A 182 3.22 -15.51 11.99
N SER A 183 3.22 -16.69 12.62
CA SER A 183 3.57 -17.96 11.99
C SER A 183 2.40 -18.64 11.28
N VAL A 184 1.37 -17.88 10.88
CA VAL A 184 0.18 -18.43 10.21
C VAL A 184 0.43 -18.45 8.70
N PRO A 185 0.39 -19.61 8.04
CA PRO A 185 0.56 -19.68 6.60
C PRO A 185 -0.64 -19.07 5.88
N LEU A 186 -0.37 -18.34 4.80
CA LEU A 186 -1.31 -17.72 3.89
C LEU A 186 -1.55 -18.56 2.63
N LYS A 187 -1.05 -19.80 2.58
CA LYS A 187 -1.21 -20.73 1.46
C LYS A 187 -2.68 -20.95 1.09
N VAL A 188 -3.53 -21.19 2.08
CA VAL A 188 -4.97 -21.35 1.88
C VAL A 188 -5.70 -20.10 2.38
N ALA A 189 -6.47 -19.47 1.51
CA ALA A 189 -7.29 -18.33 1.88
C ALA A 189 -8.46 -18.76 2.79
N ALA A 190 -9.03 -17.82 3.56
CA ALA A 190 -10.24 -18.09 4.35
C ALA A 190 -11.42 -18.57 3.49
N SER A 191 -11.44 -18.25 2.20
CA SER A 191 -12.42 -18.75 1.23
C SER A 191 -12.15 -20.18 0.73
N GLY A 192 -11.10 -20.85 1.22
CA GLY A 192 -10.66 -22.18 0.75
C GLY A 192 -9.80 -22.17 -0.51
N THR A 193 -9.44 -21.00 -1.04
CA THR A 193 -8.59 -20.91 -2.24
C THR A 193 -7.15 -21.29 -1.90
N ASP A 194 -6.61 -22.32 -2.53
CA ASP A 194 -5.16 -22.59 -2.51
C ASP A 194 -4.45 -21.59 -3.43
N ARG A 195 -3.64 -20.72 -2.83
CA ARG A 195 -2.89 -19.68 -3.54
C ARG A 195 -1.62 -20.23 -4.19
N THR A 196 -1.15 -21.43 -3.83
CA THR A 196 -0.01 -22.04 -4.53
C THR A 196 -0.31 -22.28 -5.99
N GLU A 197 -1.53 -22.67 -6.33
CA GLU A 197 -1.96 -22.88 -7.72
C GLU A 197 -1.88 -21.61 -8.58
N ILE A 198 -2.05 -20.44 -7.97
CA ILE A 198 -1.93 -19.14 -8.65
C ILE A 198 -0.46 -18.81 -8.93
N TYR A 199 0.40 -18.98 -7.92
CA TYR A 199 1.77 -18.46 -7.98
C TYR A 199 2.81 -19.48 -8.43
N LYS A 200 2.53 -20.79 -8.34
CA LYS A 200 3.47 -21.85 -8.73
C LYS A 200 3.87 -21.76 -10.21
N PRO A 201 2.97 -21.49 -11.18
CA PRO A 201 3.36 -21.29 -12.57
C PRO A 201 4.34 -20.13 -12.76
N LEU A 202 4.22 -19.06 -11.97
CA LEU A 202 5.11 -17.91 -12.00
C LEU A 202 6.47 -18.23 -11.35
N TYR A 203 6.43 -18.90 -10.20
CA TYR A 203 7.62 -19.37 -9.49
C TYR A 203 8.47 -20.33 -10.32
N LEU A 204 7.84 -21.23 -11.09
CA LEU A 204 8.55 -22.24 -11.88
C LEU A 204 9.16 -21.70 -13.18
N ARG A 205 8.89 -20.46 -13.58
CA ARG A 205 9.51 -19.89 -14.79
C ARG A 205 11.03 -19.81 -14.67
N ASN A 206 11.71 -19.93 -15.81
CA ASN A 206 13.17 -19.81 -15.91
C ASN A 206 13.64 -18.39 -15.58
N ASP A 207 12.82 -17.40 -15.91
CA ASP A 207 13.05 -15.98 -15.64
C ASP A 207 12.39 -15.49 -14.34
N CYS A 208 12.12 -16.40 -13.39
CA CYS A 208 11.56 -16.02 -12.10
C CYS A 208 12.49 -15.02 -11.38
N PRO A 209 11.99 -13.88 -10.87
CA PRO A 209 12.82 -12.82 -10.28
C PRO A 209 13.37 -13.18 -8.89
N LEU A 210 12.91 -14.28 -8.30
CA LEU A 210 13.34 -14.71 -6.96
C LEU A 210 14.56 -15.62 -7.06
N ASN A 211 15.57 -15.36 -6.22
CA ASN A 211 16.67 -16.29 -6.03
C ASN A 211 16.20 -17.52 -5.23
N LYS A 212 15.90 -18.62 -5.94
CA LYS A 212 15.34 -19.86 -5.37
C LYS A 212 16.33 -20.60 -4.48
N ASP A 213 17.64 -20.41 -4.68
CA ASP A 213 18.68 -21.08 -3.90
C ASP A 213 18.72 -20.61 -2.44
N LEU A 214 18.17 -19.42 -2.16
CA LEU A 214 18.03 -18.87 -0.81
C LEU A 214 16.77 -19.37 -0.09
N LEU A 215 15.86 -20.06 -0.78
CA LEU A 215 14.57 -20.46 -0.24
C LEU A 215 14.62 -21.92 0.24
N PRO A 216 14.15 -22.21 1.47
CA PRO A 216 13.99 -23.59 1.92
C PRO A 216 12.99 -24.37 1.06
N SER A 217 11.92 -23.70 0.63
CA SER A 217 10.90 -24.25 -0.27
C SER A 217 10.00 -23.12 -0.79
N PHE A 218 9.21 -23.40 -1.84
CA PHE A 218 8.17 -22.50 -2.31
C PHE A 218 7.13 -22.17 -1.22
N ASP A 219 6.79 -23.15 -0.39
CA ASP A 219 5.82 -22.98 0.71
C ASP A 219 6.30 -21.95 1.75
N SER A 220 7.61 -21.72 1.88
CA SER A 220 8.18 -20.72 2.78
C SER A 220 7.81 -19.28 2.41
N LEU A 221 7.41 -19.03 1.16
CA LEU A 221 6.94 -17.72 0.70
C LEU A 221 5.50 -17.41 1.14
N PHE A 222 4.76 -18.36 1.69
CA PHE A 222 3.38 -18.13 2.11
C PHE A 222 3.26 -17.67 3.56
N TYR A 223 4.27 -16.96 4.06
CA TYR A 223 4.25 -16.30 5.36
C TYR A 223 4.59 -14.83 5.17
N GLU A 224 4.00 -13.96 5.98
CA GLU A 224 4.39 -12.55 5.95
C GLU A 224 5.80 -12.35 6.54
N PRO A 225 6.62 -11.45 5.99
CA PRO A 225 6.34 -10.53 4.87
C PRO A 225 6.63 -11.13 3.47
N PHE A 226 7.10 -12.38 3.40
CA PHE A 226 7.56 -12.99 2.15
C PHE A 226 6.42 -13.22 1.15
N TYR A 227 5.18 -13.37 1.63
CA TYR A 227 4.01 -13.51 0.77
C TYR A 227 3.74 -12.24 -0.04
N GLN A 228 3.79 -11.07 0.61
CA GLN A 228 3.70 -9.79 -0.09
C GLN A 228 4.86 -9.57 -1.05
N LEU A 229 6.10 -9.85 -0.59
CA LEU A 229 7.30 -9.75 -1.42
C LEU A 229 7.18 -10.59 -2.69
N MET A 230 6.84 -11.87 -2.57
CA MET A 230 6.70 -12.77 -3.73
C MET A 230 5.71 -12.21 -4.74
N ARG A 231 4.52 -11.82 -4.28
CA ARG A 231 3.44 -11.32 -5.15
C ARG A 231 3.86 -10.06 -5.90
N GLN A 232 4.47 -9.12 -5.20
CA GLN A 232 4.91 -7.85 -5.79
C GLN A 232 6.09 -8.03 -6.75
N GLN A 233 7.03 -8.92 -6.44
CA GLN A 233 8.11 -9.26 -7.36
C GLN A 233 7.58 -9.93 -8.63
N PHE A 234 6.60 -10.82 -8.52
CA PHE A 234 5.94 -11.39 -9.68
C PHE A 234 5.16 -10.36 -10.49
N LEU A 235 4.48 -9.41 -9.83
CA LEU A 235 3.80 -8.32 -10.52
C LEU A 235 4.81 -7.44 -11.26
N ALA A 236 5.84 -6.94 -10.57
CA ALA A 236 6.92 -6.13 -11.16
C ALA A 236 7.56 -6.80 -12.39
N HIS A 237 7.89 -8.09 -12.27
CA HIS A 237 8.47 -8.85 -13.39
C HIS A 237 7.50 -8.99 -14.57
N ALA A 238 6.22 -9.21 -14.30
CA ALA A 238 5.23 -9.38 -15.36
C ALA A 238 4.93 -8.06 -16.10
N ILE A 239 4.89 -6.93 -15.38
CA ILE A 239 4.65 -5.61 -15.98
C ILE A 239 5.87 -5.13 -16.78
N GLU A 240 7.09 -5.42 -16.31
CA GLU A 240 8.34 -5.15 -17.06
C GLU A 240 8.35 -5.92 -18.39
N LYS A 241 7.98 -7.21 -18.36
CA LYS A 241 7.88 -8.01 -19.59
C LYS A 241 6.78 -7.56 -20.55
N ALA A 242 5.72 -6.96 -20.01
CA ALA A 242 4.62 -6.44 -20.81
C ALA A 242 4.90 -5.02 -21.34
N HIS A 243 6.01 -4.40 -20.93
CA HIS A 243 6.30 -2.99 -21.16
C HIS A 243 5.14 -2.08 -20.73
N GLU A 244 4.48 -2.43 -19.62
CA GLU A 244 3.37 -1.63 -19.11
C GLU A 244 3.86 -0.21 -18.80
N LEU A 245 3.14 0.80 -19.30
CA LEU A 245 3.53 2.21 -19.20
C LEU A 245 4.92 2.54 -19.82
N GLY A 246 5.46 1.62 -20.63
CA GLY A 246 6.79 1.71 -21.23
C GLY A 246 7.94 1.42 -20.27
N ALA A 247 7.65 0.82 -19.11
CA ALA A 247 8.64 0.33 -18.15
C ALA A 247 9.41 -0.91 -18.65
#